data_AF-A0AAN7P5R6-F1
#
_entry.id   AF-A0AAN7P5R6-F1
#
_cell.length_a   1.000
_cell.length_b   1.000
_cell.length_c   1.000
_cell.angle_alpha   90.00
_cell.angle_beta   90.00
_cell.angle_gamma   90.00
#
_symmetry.space_group_name_H-M   'P 1'
#
loop_
_entity.id
_entity.type
_entity.pdbx_description
1 polymer ?
#
loop_
_entity_poly.entity_id
_entity_poly.type
_entity_poly.pdbx_seq_one_letter_code
_entity_poly.pdbx_strand_id
1 'polypeptide(L)'
;MEITEQLTDTKKRVTVEELQIEILPVIYEIIRSIEKDHIDTSAKTKESQDCSQKVLELQKRLDQARAQILLLPGIEFSKERQLVQLEALKTQLRLKQELLHKYRYMYSFQSHKA
;
A
#
# COMPACT_ATOMS: atom_id res chain seq x y z
N MET A 1 13.01 32.15 -7.10
CA MET A 1 13.16 30.70 -7.38
C MET A 1 12.24 29.99 -6.40
N GLU A 2 11.27 29.27 -6.96
CA GLU A 2 9.97 28.95 -6.35
C GLU A 2 10.08 28.20 -5.02
N ILE A 3 9.55 28.82 -3.97
CA ILE A 3 9.33 28.19 -2.67
C ILE A 3 8.10 27.30 -2.83
N THR A 4 8.34 26.03 -3.11
CA THR A 4 7.50 24.86 -2.80
C THR A 4 6.09 25.18 -2.29
N GLU A 5 5.17 25.49 -3.20
CA GLU A 5 3.75 25.25 -2.98
C GLU A 5 3.50 23.74 -3.13
N GLN A 6 3.58 23.02 -2.03
CA GLN A 6 2.82 21.78 -1.85
C GLN A 6 2.02 21.92 -0.56
N LEU A 7 1.11 22.89 -0.59
CA LEU A 7 -0.02 22.96 0.32
C LEU A 7 -0.93 21.76 0.03
N THR A 8 -1.04 20.90 1.04
CA THR A 8 -2.28 20.23 1.45
C THR A 8 -3.08 19.52 0.35
N ASP A 9 -2.80 18.24 0.17
CA ASP A 9 -3.89 17.28 0.00
C ASP A 9 -3.74 16.22 1.09
N THR A 10 -4.22 16.55 2.29
CA THR A 10 -4.57 15.58 3.34
C THR A 10 -5.80 14.78 2.91
N LYS A 11 -5.81 14.26 1.67
CA LYS A 11 -6.63 13.12 1.32
C LYS A 11 -6.17 11.98 2.19
N LYS A 12 -7.12 11.31 2.85
CA LYS A 12 -6.90 10.07 3.59
C LYS A 12 -6.18 9.10 2.64
N ARG A 13 -4.88 8.92 2.84
CA ARG A 13 -4.04 8.07 1.98
C ARG A 13 -4.29 6.64 2.40
N VAL A 14 -4.77 5.82 1.46
CA VAL A 14 -4.96 4.39 1.70
C VAL A 14 -3.59 3.78 2.03
N THR A 15 -3.50 3.07 3.14
CA THR A 15 -2.28 2.34 3.51
C THR A 15 -2.36 0.88 3.07
N VAL A 16 -1.23 0.18 3.09
CA VAL A 16 -1.16 -1.23 2.69
C VAL A 16 -2.03 -2.10 3.61
N GLU A 17 -2.11 -1.75 4.89
CA GLU A 17 -2.89 -2.46 5.91
C GLU A 17 -4.41 -2.32 5.70
N GLU A 18 -4.84 -1.28 4.99
CA GLU A 18 -6.25 -1.03 4.68
C GLU A 18 -6.72 -1.79 3.42
N LEU A 19 -5.81 -2.42 2.68
CA LEU A 19 -6.14 -3.19 1.48
C LEU A 19 -6.78 -4.53 1.84
N GLN A 20 -8.00 -4.74 1.35
CA GLN A 20 -8.73 -6.00 1.53
C GLN A 20 -8.46 -6.92 0.34
N ILE A 21 -7.33 -7.63 0.37
CA ILE A 21 -6.92 -8.56 -0.69
C ILE A 21 -6.88 -9.98 -0.12
N GLU A 22 -8.04 -10.64 -0.08
CA GLU A 22 -8.17 -12.03 0.33
C GLU A 22 -8.41 -12.93 -0.90
N ILE A 23 -7.35 -13.48 -1.48
CA ILE A 23 -7.46 -14.38 -2.66
C ILE A 23 -7.15 -15.84 -2.34
N LEU A 24 -6.38 -16.10 -1.28
CA LEU A 24 -5.93 -17.44 -0.93
C LEU A 24 -7.06 -18.43 -0.63
N PRO A 25 -8.15 -18.06 0.10
CA PRO A 25 -9.26 -18.98 0.33
C PRO A 25 -9.89 -19.47 -0.98
N VAL A 26 -10.10 -18.57 -1.94
CA VAL A 26 -10.69 -18.90 -3.25
C VAL A 26 -9.76 -19.80 -4.06
N ILE A 27 -8.45 -19.50 -4.06
CA ILE A 27 -7.43 -20.35 -4.73
C ILE A 27 -7.42 -21.75 -4.13
N TYR A 28 -7.41 -21.86 -2.80
CA TYR A 28 -7.43 -23.15 -2.10
C TYR A 28 -8.68 -23.96 -2.48
N GLU A 29 -9.85 -23.32 -2.51
CA GLU A 29 -11.08 -23.97 -2.88
C GLU A 29 -11.10 -24.47 -4.33
N ILE A 30 -10.53 -23.71 -5.27
CA ILE A 30 -10.36 -24.15 -6.66
C ILE A 30 -9.47 -25.38 -6.73
N ILE A 31 -8.28 -25.33 -6.13
CA ILE A 31 -7.33 -26.47 -6.10
C ILE A 31 -8.01 -27.71 -5.52
N ARG A 32 -8.67 -27.56 -4.36
CA ARG A 32 -9.37 -28.65 -3.69
C ARG A 32 -10.51 -29.24 -4.53
N SER A 33 -11.20 -28.43 -5.32
CA SER A 33 -12.27 -28.91 -6.20
C SER A 33 -11.74 -29.71 -7.39
N ILE A 34 -10.52 -29.42 -7.85
CA ILE A 34 -9.87 -30.14 -8.96
C ILE A 34 -9.23 -31.45 -8.50
N GLU A 35 -8.65 -31.47 -7.29
CA GLU A 35 -7.99 -32.64 -6.72
C GLU A 35 -8.95 -33.73 -6.24
N LYS A 36 -10.25 -33.44 -6.17
CA LYS A 36 -11.23 -34.37 -5.61
C LYS A 36 -11.63 -35.40 -6.68
N ASP A 37 -11.26 -36.66 -6.47
CA ASP A 37 -11.67 -37.77 -7.34
C ASP A 37 -13.20 -37.99 -7.29
N HIS A 38 -13.87 -37.79 -8.42
CA HIS A 38 -15.33 -37.95 -8.53
C HIS A 38 -15.70 -39.31 -9.11
N ILE A 39 -16.44 -40.10 -8.33
CA ILE A 39 -16.93 -41.43 -8.71
C ILE A 39 -18.26 -41.33 -9.51
N ASP A 40 -19.01 -40.22 -9.37
CA ASP A 40 -20.31 -39.99 -10.01
C ASP A 40 -20.25 -38.83 -11.04
N THR A 41 -20.71 -39.09 -12.26
CA THR A 41 -20.74 -38.15 -13.40
C THR A 41 -21.64 -36.95 -13.13
N SER A 42 -22.76 -37.11 -12.41
CA SER A 42 -23.66 -36.00 -12.07
C SER A 42 -23.02 -35.03 -11.08
N ALA A 43 -22.34 -35.57 -10.06
CA ALA A 43 -21.55 -34.79 -9.10
C ALA A 43 -20.41 -34.03 -9.79
N LYS A 44 -19.74 -34.66 -10.77
CA LYS A 44 -18.67 -34.05 -11.56
C LYS A 44 -19.13 -32.83 -12.36
N THR A 45 -20.32 -32.85 -12.98
CA THR A 45 -20.83 -31.69 -13.73
C THR A 45 -21.15 -30.51 -12.81
N LYS A 46 -21.76 -30.77 -11.65
CA LYS A 46 -22.09 -29.73 -10.67
C LYS A 46 -20.83 -29.11 -10.06
N GLU A 47 -19.88 -29.93 -9.61
CA GLU A 47 -18.62 -29.42 -9.04
C GLU A 47 -17.77 -28.67 -10.07
N SER A 48 -17.81 -29.06 -11.35
CA SER A 48 -17.18 -28.31 -12.45
C SER A 48 -17.80 -26.91 -12.65
N GLN A 49 -19.13 -26.79 -12.56
CA GLN A 49 -19.81 -25.50 -12.61
C GLN A 49 -19.46 -24.64 -11.39
N ASP A 50 -19.46 -25.22 -10.19
CA ASP A 50 -19.10 -24.52 -8.95
C ASP A 50 -17.64 -24.05 -8.99
N CYS A 51 -16.71 -24.89 -9.49
CA CYS A 51 -15.32 -24.51 -9.72
C CYS A 51 -15.21 -23.33 -10.70
N SER A 52 -15.94 -23.38 -11.82
CA SER A 52 -15.96 -22.30 -12.80
C SER A 52 -16.43 -20.97 -12.19
N GLN A 53 -17.42 -21.00 -11.29
CA GLN A 53 -17.86 -19.81 -10.56
C GLN A 53 -16.76 -19.27 -9.63
N LYS A 54 -16.01 -20.13 -8.94
CA LYS A 54 -14.88 -19.71 -8.09
C LYS A 54 -13.74 -19.09 -8.88
N VAL A 55 -13.49 -19.57 -10.10
CA VAL A 55 -12.51 -18.93 -11.01
C VAL A 55 -12.95 -17.50 -11.38
N LEU A 56 -14.23 -17.30 -11.69
CA LEU A 56 -14.77 -15.96 -11.96
C LEU A 56 -14.72 -15.06 -10.72
N GLU A 57 -14.97 -15.61 -9.54
CA GLU A 57 -14.82 -14.88 -8.28
C GLU A 57 -13.37 -14.44 -8.06
N LEU A 58 -12.40 -15.34 -8.27
CA LEU A 58 -10.98 -15.03 -8.16
C LEU A 58 -10.59 -13.90 -9.13
N GLN A 59 -11.04 -13.97 -10.38
CA GLN A 59 -10.81 -12.90 -11.36
C GLN A 59 -11.34 -11.56 -10.84
N LYS A 60 -12.58 -11.51 -10.35
CA LYS A 60 -13.19 -10.30 -9.79
C LYS A 60 -12.38 -9.76 -8.59
N ARG A 61 -11.95 -10.63 -7.68
CA ARG A 61 -11.13 -10.24 -6.50
C ARG A 61 -9.77 -9.69 -6.94
N LEU A 62 -9.15 -10.25 -7.97
CA LEU A 62 -7.88 -9.73 -8.53
C LEU A 62 -8.05 -8.35 -9.17
N ASP A 63 -9.14 -8.13 -9.91
CA ASP A 63 -9.41 -6.82 -10.52
C ASP A 63 -9.71 -5.76 -9.47
N GLN A 64 -10.44 -6.12 -8.41
CA GLN A 64 -10.64 -5.24 -7.24
C GLN A 64 -9.31 -4.94 -6.53
N ALA A 65 -8.45 -5.94 -6.33
CA ALA A 65 -7.14 -5.76 -5.72
C ALA A 65 -6.28 -4.81 -6.54
N ARG A 66 -6.25 -4.95 -7.88
CA ARG A 66 -5.57 -4.02 -8.77
C ARG A 66 -6.10 -2.59 -8.63
N ALA A 67 -7.43 -2.43 -8.61
CA ALA A 67 -8.05 -1.12 -8.43
C ALA A 67 -7.67 -0.47 -7.08
N GLN A 68 -7.61 -1.25 -6.00
CA GLN A 68 -7.18 -0.74 -4.68
C GLN A 68 -5.67 -0.41 -4.65
N ILE A 69 -4.82 -1.23 -5.27
CA ILE A 69 -3.38 -0.97 -5.39
C ILE A 69 -3.14 0.35 -6.13
N LEU A 70 -3.95 0.68 -7.14
CA LEU A 70 -3.85 1.94 -7.87
C LEU A 70 -4.18 3.19 -7.03
N LEU A 71 -4.77 3.01 -5.85
CA LEU A 71 -5.03 4.10 -4.90
C LEU A 71 -3.87 4.31 -3.91
N LEU A 72 -2.90 3.40 -3.86
CA LEU A 72 -1.75 3.54 -2.97
C LEU A 72 -0.86 4.71 -3.41
N PRO A 73 -0.43 5.57 -2.47
CA PRO A 73 0.47 6.66 -2.79
C PRO A 73 1.86 6.14 -3.17
N GLY A 74 2.51 6.82 -4.11
CA GLY A 74 3.90 6.58 -4.48
C GLY A 74 4.10 5.55 -5.60
N ILE A 75 3.05 4.80 -5.98
CA ILE A 75 3.11 3.84 -7.10
C ILE A 75 3.38 4.52 -8.45
N GLU A 76 3.15 5.84 -8.54
CA GLU A 76 3.46 6.67 -9.70
C GLU A 76 4.97 6.88 -9.93
N PHE A 77 5.79 6.54 -8.94
CA PHE A 77 7.24 6.68 -9.00
C PHE A 77 7.93 5.33 -9.18
N SER A 78 9.04 5.33 -9.92
CA SER A 78 9.94 4.18 -9.92
C SER A 78 10.57 4.00 -8.53
N LYS A 79 10.99 2.77 -8.23
CA LYS A 79 11.67 2.43 -6.97
C LYS A 79 12.86 3.36 -6.70
N GLU A 80 13.66 3.65 -7.72
CA GLU A 80 14.84 4.52 -7.61
C GLU A 80 14.43 5.94 -7.22
N ARG A 81 13.37 6.48 -7.84
CA ARG A 81 12.85 7.81 -7.49
C ARG A 81 12.29 7.85 -6.07
N GLN A 82 11.55 6.82 -5.64
CA GLN A 82 11.05 6.72 -4.27
C GLN A 82 12.20 6.73 -3.25
N LEU A 83 13.27 5.99 -3.51
CA LEU A 83 14.44 5.91 -2.63
C LEU A 83 15.19 7.25 -2.54
N VAL A 84 15.38 7.94 -3.67
CA VAL A 84 16.01 9.27 -3.69
C VAL A 84 15.19 10.28 -2.88
N GLN A 85 13.87 10.29 -3.05
CA GLN A 85 12.98 11.18 -2.30
C GLN A 85 12.99 10.85 -0.81
N LEU A 86 13.02 9.57 -0.44
CA LEU A 86 13.14 9.14 0.95
C LEU A 86 14.44 9.65 1.60
N GLU A 87 15.56 9.56 0.89
CA GLU A 87 16.86 10.01 1.41
C GLU A 87 16.92 11.54 1.57
N ALA A 88 16.32 12.27 0.62
CA ALA A 88 16.17 13.72 0.73
C ALA A 88 15.32 14.11 1.96
N LEU A 89 14.21 13.40 2.21
CA LEU A 89 13.35 13.63 3.37
C LEU A 89 14.07 13.33 4.70
N LYS A 90 14.84 12.24 4.76
CA LYS A 90 15.68 11.92 5.94
C LYS A 90 16.71 13.01 6.22
N THR A 91 17.39 13.48 5.17
CA THR A 91 18.37 14.58 5.27
C THR A 91 17.70 15.86 5.77
N GLN A 92 16.54 16.22 5.20
CA GLN A 92 15.77 17.39 5.61
C GLN A 92 15.33 17.29 7.07
N LEU A 93 14.85 16.13 7.51
CA LEU A 93 14.45 15.89 8.90
C LEU A 93 15.65 16.09 9.85
N ARG A 94 16.80 15.50 9.53
CA ARG A 94 18.03 15.65 10.33
C ARG A 94 18.43 17.12 10.46
N LEU A 95 18.52 17.84 9.34
CA LEU A 95 18.90 19.25 9.35
C LEU A 95 17.90 20.12 10.14
N LYS A 96 16.59 19.84 10.01
CA LYS A 96 15.55 20.53 10.79
C LYS A 96 15.68 20.24 12.29
N GLN A 97 15.97 19.00 12.68
CA GLN A 97 16.20 18.62 14.08
C GLN A 97 17.45 19.32 14.65
N GLU A 98 18.55 19.34 13.90
CA GLU A 98 19.77 20.06 14.29
C GLU A 98 19.50 21.57 14.47
N LEU A 99 18.73 22.16 13.57
CA LEU A 99 18.37 23.57 13.65
C LEU A 99 17.52 23.87 14.89
N LEU A 100 16.49 23.06 15.15
CA LEU A 100 15.66 23.17 16.36
C LEU A 100 16.51 22.98 17.63
N HIS A 101 17.45 22.04 17.61
CA HIS A 101 18.38 21.83 18.72
C HIS A 101 19.25 23.06 18.96
N LYS A 102 19.81 23.67 17.90
CA LYS A 102 20.57 24.93 18.01
C LYS A 102 19.71 26.06 18.58
N TYR A 103 18.49 26.24 18.11
CA TYR A 103 17.59 27.27 18.68
C TYR A 103 17.27 27.00 20.15
N ARG A 104 17.09 25.74 20.54
CA ARG A 104 16.76 25.36 21.91
C ARG A 104 17.92 25.51 22.89
N TYR A 105 19.17 25.25 22.47
CA TYR A 105 20.31 25.11 23.39
C TYR A 105 21.47 26.07 23.13
N MET A 106 21.61 26.63 21.92
CA MET A 106 22.67 27.60 21.58
C MET A 106 22.16 29.05 21.61
N TYR A 107 20.86 29.26 21.44
CA TYR A 107 20.21 30.57 21.53
C TYR A 107 19.34 30.69 22.80
N SER A 108 19.74 30.07 23.92
CA SER A 108 19.22 30.51 25.22
C SER A 108 19.67 31.96 25.39
N PHE A 109 18.76 32.88 25.07
CA PHE A 109 18.82 34.32 25.23
C PHE A 109 20.03 34.73 26.09
N GLN A 110 21.03 35.33 25.46
CA GLN A 110 21.69 36.47 26.10
C GLN A 110 20.61 37.54 26.28
N SER A 111 19.71 37.34 27.23
CA SER A 111 19.04 38.41 27.94
C SER A 111 20.13 39.07 28.78
N HIS A 112 21.03 39.78 28.09
CA HIS A 112 21.88 40.78 28.71
C HIS A 112 20.92 41.79 29.34
N LYS A 113 20.78 41.68 30.66
CA LYS A 113 20.12 42.69 31.49
C LYS A 113 20.72 44.05 31.15
N ALA A 114 19.83 45.01 30.90
CA ALA A 114 20.10 46.43 30.90
C ALA A 114 20.68 46.90 32.24
#